data_AF-A0A1E4B7Y1-F1
#
_entry.id   AF-A0A1E4B7Y1-F1
#
_cell.length_a   1.000
_cell.length_b   1.000
_cell.length_c   1.000
_cell.angle_alpha   90.00
_cell.angle_beta   90.00
_cell.angle_gamma   90.00
#
_symmetry.space_group_name_H-M   'P 1'
#
loop_
_entity.id
_entity.type
_entity.pdbx_description
1 polymer ?
#
loop_
_entity_poly.entity_id
_entity_poly.type
_entity_poly.pdbx_seq_one_letter_code
_entity_poly.pdbx_strand_id
1 'polypeptide(L)' 'MAMADDETVAAIAALYLGNILYALEACALGFEQQGQEEHAAFYRGIARKLAEARGREKG' A
#
# COMPACT_ATOMS: atom_id res chain seq x y z
N MET A 1 31.27 -8.86 1.45
CA MET A 1 29.88 -9.33 1.59
C MET A 1 29.23 -8.43 2.62
N ALA A 2 28.50 -7.40 2.19
CA ALA A 2 27.86 -6.45 3.10
C ALA A 2 26.53 -7.02 3.60
N MET A 3 26.22 -6.73 4.86
CA MET A 3 25.30 -7.44 5.76
C MET A 3 23.83 -7.40 5.30
N ALA A 4 23.12 -8.52 5.46
CA ALA A 4 21.71 -8.69 5.14
C ALA A 4 20.77 -8.42 6.34
N ASP A 5 21.17 -7.56 7.28
CA ASP A 5 20.64 -7.59 8.66
C ASP A 5 19.83 -6.35 9.11
N ASP A 6 19.31 -5.51 8.20
CA ASP A 6 18.53 -4.32 8.61
C ASP A 6 17.34 -3.95 7.68
N GLU A 7 16.82 -4.89 6.89
CA GLU A 7 15.60 -4.62 6.12
C GLU A 7 14.35 -4.75 7.01
N THR A 8 13.98 -3.65 7.67
CA THR A 8 12.71 -3.57 8.40
C THR A 8 11.52 -3.61 7.43
N VAL A 9 10.36 -4.10 7.90
CA VAL A 9 9.10 -4.03 7.12
C VAL A 9 8.81 -2.60 6.66
N ALA A 10 9.13 -1.61 7.49
CA ALA A 10 8.97 -0.20 7.14
C ALA A 10 9.88 0.20 5.97
N ALA A 11 11.16 -0.18 6.00
CA ALA A 11 12.10 0.11 4.91
C ALA A 11 11.68 -0.55 3.59
N ILE A 12 11.26 -1.82 3.64
CA ILE A 12 10.77 -2.56 2.46
C ILE A 12 9.48 -1.92 1.93
N ALA A 13 8.52 -1.61 2.80
CA ALA A 13 7.25 -1.00 2.39
C ALA A 13 7.46 0.40 1.78
N ALA A 14 8.41 1.18 2.30
CA ALA A 14 8.76 2.48 1.74
C ALA A 14 9.38 2.35 0.33
N LEU A 15 10.23 1.35 0.11
CA LEU A 15 10.83 1.06 -1.20
C LEU A 15 9.79 0.64 -2.24
N TYR A 16 8.86 -0.23 -1.84
CA TYR A 16 7.85 -0.80 -2.73
C TYR A 16 6.47 -0.14 -2.64
N LEU A 17 6.38 1.06 -2.08
CA LEU A 17 5.09 1.69 -1.79
C LEU A 17 4.20 1.79 -3.03
N GLY A 18 4.74 2.18 -4.18
CA GLY A 18 3.97 2.25 -5.43
C GLY A 18 3.36 0.91 -5.83
N ASN A 19 4.11 -0.19 -5.66
CA ASN A 19 3.65 -1.55 -5.96
C ASN A 19 2.56 -1.99 -4.97
N ILE A 20 2.70 -1.64 -3.69
CA ILE A 20 1.70 -1.91 -2.67
C ILE A 20 0.40 -1.15 -2.97
N LEU A 21 0.48 0.14 -3.30
CA LEU A 21 -0.69 0.94 -3.67
C LEU A 21 -1.39 0.39 -4.90
N TYR A 22 -0.64 -0.04 -5.92
CA TYR A 22 -1.20 -0.71 -7.10
C TYR A 22 -1.94 -2.00 -6.72
N ALA A 23 -1.34 -2.86 -5.89
CA ALA A 23 -1.96 -4.11 -5.46
C ALA A 23 -3.25 -3.88 -4.66
N LEU A 24 -3.28 -2.86 -3.80
CA LEU A 24 -4.48 -2.47 -3.05
C LEU A 24 -5.60 -1.99 -3.99
N GLU A 25 -5.28 -1.20 -5.03
CA GLU A 25 -6.29 -0.77 -6.01
C GLU A 25 -6.79 -1.94 -6.86
N ALA A 26 -5.89 -2.82 -7.33
CA ALA A 26 -6.28 -4.01 -8.08
C ALA A 26 -7.21 -4.93 -7.25
N CYS A 27 -6.95 -5.05 -5.95
CA CYS A 27 -7.82 -5.77 -5.03
C CYS A 27 -9.17 -5.08 -4.85
N ALA A 28 -9.18 -3.75 -4.66
CA ALA A 28 -10.42 -2.98 -4.56
C ALA A 28 -11.28 -3.08 -5.82
N LEU A 29 -10.68 -2.99 -7.01
CA LEU A 29 -11.36 -3.20 -8.29
C LEU A 29 -11.98 -4.60 -8.38
N GLY A 30 -11.29 -5.62 -7.89
CA GLY A 30 -11.83 -6.99 -7.83
C GLY A 30 -13.07 -7.10 -6.94
N PHE A 31 -13.09 -6.42 -5.78
CA PHE A 31 -14.26 -6.37 -4.90
C PHE A 31 -15.42 -5.56 -5.50
N GLU A 32 -15.11 -4.44 -6.14
CA GLU A 32 -16.08 -3.59 -6.83
C GLU A 32 -16.79 -4.36 -7.96
N GLN A 33 -16.05 -5.15 -8.75
CA GLN A 33 -16.60 -6.00 -9.81
C GLN A 33 -17.52 -7.12 -9.28
N GLN A 34 -17.35 -7.51 -8.01
CA GLN A 34 -18.20 -8.49 -7.33
C GLN A 34 -19.40 -7.85 -6.60
N GLY A 35 -19.59 -6.54 -6.73
CA GLY A 35 -20.64 -5.80 -6.01
C GLY A 35 -20.36 -5.63 -4.52
N GLN A 36 -19.11 -5.80 -4.08
CA GLN A 36 -18.69 -5.71 -2.68
C GLN A 36 -18.06 -4.35 -2.37
N GLU A 37 -18.86 -3.28 -2.47
CA GLU A 37 -18.39 -1.88 -2.38
C GLU A 37 -17.71 -1.56 -1.03
N GLU A 38 -18.18 -2.11 0.08
CA GLU A 38 -17.60 -1.88 1.41
C GLU A 38 -16.16 -2.42 1.50
N HIS A 39 -15.91 -3.60 0.93
CA HIS A 39 -14.57 -4.17 0.86
C HIS A 39 -13.67 -3.33 -0.06
N ALA A 40 -14.17 -2.91 -1.23
CA ALA A 40 -13.41 -2.03 -2.13
C ALA A 40 -13.02 -0.71 -1.42
N ALA A 41 -13.95 -0.08 -0.71
CA ALA A 41 -13.70 1.14 0.06
C ALA A 41 -12.66 0.92 1.17
N PHE A 42 -12.69 -0.23 1.84
CA PHE A 42 -11.69 -0.58 2.87
C PHE A 42 -10.26 -0.63 2.30
N TYR A 43 -10.05 -1.33 1.18
CA TYR A 43 -8.72 -1.41 0.53
C TYR A 43 -8.23 -0.05 0.03
N ARG A 44 -9.10 0.75 -0.57
CA ARG A 44 -8.78 2.15 -0.97
C ARG A 44 -8.46 3.03 0.23
N GLY A 45 -9.11 2.79 1.38
CA GLY A 45 -8.81 3.46 2.64
C GLY A 45 -7.40 3.17 3.16
N ILE A 46 -6.92 1.92 3.03
CA ILE A 46 -5.53 1.56 3.36
C ILE A 46 -4.56 2.28 2.42
N ALA A 47 -4.81 2.23 1.10
CA ALA A 47 -3.96 2.86 0.10
C ALA A 47 -3.81 4.37 0.36
N ARG A 48 -4.92 5.04 0.70
CA ARG A 48 -4.93 6.46 1.05
C ARG A 48 -4.05 6.76 2.28
N LYS A 49 -4.20 6.01 3.37
CA LYS A 49 -3.39 6.19 4.59
C LYS A 49 -1.90 6.05 4.31
N LEU A 50 -1.52 5.07 3.49
CA LEU A 50 -0.14 4.83 3.09
C LEU A 50 0.42 5.97 2.22
N ALA A 51 -0.34 6.44 1.23
CA ALA A 51 0.05 7.58 0.39
C ALA A 51 0.20 8.89 1.21
N GLU A 52 -0.72 9.14 2.14
CA GLU A 52 -0.68 10.30 3.05
C GLU A 52 0.50 10.23 4.02
N ALA A 53 0.81 9.05 4.56
CA ALA A 53 2.01 8.85 5.39
C ALA A 53 3.29 9.18 4.60
N ARG A 54 3.42 8.68 3.37
CA ARG A 54 4.56 8.96 2.50
C ARG A 54 4.68 10.43 2.11
N GLY A 55 3.56 11.10 1.85
CA GLY A 55 3.55 12.53 1.54
C GLY A 55 4.12 13.37 2.68
N ARG A 56 3.82 13.00 3.94
CA ARG A 56 4.36 13.65 5.14
C ARG A 56 5.84 13.39 5.39
N GLU A 57 6.41 12.30 4.88
CA GLU A 57 7.85 12.04 4.97
C GLU A 57 8.69 12.90 4.02
N LYS A 58 8.08 13.46 2.97
CA LYS A 58 8.78 14.22 1.92
C LYS A 58 8.74 15.74 2.11
N GLY A 59 7.87 16.24 2.99
CA GLY A 59 7.70 17.67 3.28
C GLY A 59 8.28 18.04 4.63
#